data_AF-A0A4S1EMT6-F1
#
_entry.id   AF-A0A4S1EMT6-F1
#
_cell.length_a   1.000
_cell.length_b   1.000
_cell.length_c   1.000
_cell.angle_alpha   90.00
_cell.angle_beta   90.00
_cell.angle_gamma   90.00
#
_symmetry.space_group_name_H-M   'P 1'
#
loop_
_entity.id
_entity.type
_entity.pdbx_description
1 polymer ?
#
loop_
_entity_poly.entity_id
_entity_poly.type
_entity_poly.pdbx_seq_one_letter_code
_entity_poly.pdbx_strand_id
1 'polypeptide(L)'
;IGIGPGNPDWLTLAAVDAIQHLDVLFVVLKEHDVDDLVEFRREVLRRHRPDADSDGLHVVELQDPPRPWKTAENYKAAVAKWRRQRLDQWIH
;
A
#
# COMPACT_ATOMS: atom_id res chain seq x y z
N ILE A 1 7.73 4.04 3.00
CA ILE A 1 8.63 4.60 1.96
C ILE A 1 7.86 5.70 1.24
N GLY A 2 8.34 6.95 1.25
CA GLY A 2 7.72 8.03 0.49
C GLY A 2 8.00 7.84 -1.01
N ILE A 3 6.96 7.75 -1.83
CA ILE A 3 7.07 7.41 -3.28
C ILE A 3 6.81 8.61 -4.21
N GLY A 4 6.66 9.81 -3.66
CA GLY A 4 6.28 10.99 -4.44
C GLY A 4 4.83 10.92 -4.95
N PRO A 5 4.47 11.73 -5.97
CA PRO A 5 3.11 11.86 -6.47
C PRO A 5 2.72 10.80 -7.52
N GLY A 6 3.46 9.70 -7.64
CA GLY A 6 3.13 8.59 -8.54
C GLY A 6 3.91 8.54 -9.85
N ASN A 7 4.93 9.38 -10.05
CA ASN A 7 5.91 9.18 -11.12
C ASN A 7 7.10 8.35 -10.60
N PRO A 8 7.39 7.15 -11.15
CA PRO A 8 8.52 6.31 -10.71
C PRO A 8 9.88 7.00 -10.78
N ASP A 9 10.05 7.99 -11.67
CA ASP A 9 11.30 8.75 -11.82
C ASP A 9 11.56 9.71 -10.64
N TRP A 10 10.57 9.95 -9.78
CA TRP A 10 10.65 10.92 -8.68
C TRP A 10 10.95 10.26 -7.32
N LEU A 11 11.36 8.99 -7.34
CA LEU A 11 11.83 8.30 -6.13
C LEU A 11 13.14 8.93 -5.63
N THR A 12 13.22 9.10 -4.32
CA THR A 12 14.47 9.49 -3.67
C THR A 12 15.43 8.30 -3.60
N LEU A 13 16.74 8.56 -3.55
CA LEU A 13 17.74 7.49 -3.37
C LEU A 13 17.50 6.68 -2.09
N ALA A 14 17.05 7.34 -1.01
CA ALA A 14 16.69 6.65 0.24
C ALA A 14 15.46 5.74 0.08
N ALA A 15 14.50 6.11 -0.79
CA ALA A 15 13.37 5.25 -1.10
C ALA A 15 13.81 4.01 -1.89
N VAL A 16 14.67 4.19 -2.89
CA VAL A 16 15.25 3.09 -3.69
C VAL A 16 16.02 2.12 -2.81
N ASP A 17 16.90 2.62 -1.95
CA ASP A 17 17.67 1.82 -1.01
C ASP A 17 16.75 0.98 -0.09
N ALA A 18 15.70 1.60 0.48
CA ALA A 18 14.74 0.87 1.29
C ALA A 18 13.96 -0.20 0.50
N ILE A 19 13.64 0.06 -0.78
CA ILE A 19 12.95 -0.91 -1.66
C ILE A 19 13.82 -2.14 -1.94
N GLN A 20 15.12 -1.93 -2.11
CA GLN A 20 16.09 -3.00 -2.41
C GLN A 20 16.26 -3.98 -1.23
N HIS A 21 16.12 -3.49 0.00
CA HIS A 21 16.47 -4.26 1.20
C HIS A 21 15.28 -4.74 2.05
N LEU A 22 14.04 -4.47 1.65
CA LEU A 22 12.87 -4.89 2.45
C LEU A 22 12.61 -6.39 2.35
N ASP A 23 12.26 -7.08 3.43
CA ASP A 23 11.85 -8.49 3.33
C ASP A 23 10.35 -8.64 3.06
N VAL A 24 9.56 -7.66 3.54
CA VAL A 24 8.10 -7.66 3.45
C VAL A 24 7.58 -6.32 2.95
N LEU A 25 6.73 -6.34 1.93
CA LEU A 25 6.04 -5.18 1.40
C LEU A 25 4.54 -5.25 1.73
N PHE A 26 4.08 -4.40 2.63
CA PHE A 26 2.65 -4.24 2.90
C PHE A 26 2.00 -3.28 1.90
N VAL A 27 0.96 -3.76 1.24
CA VAL A 27 0.26 -3.06 0.18
C VAL A 27 -1.19 -2.86 0.59
N VAL A 28 -1.58 -1.61 0.83
CA VAL A 28 -2.96 -1.28 1.13
C VAL A 28 -3.70 -0.93 -0.15
N LEU A 29 -4.65 -1.78 -0.56
CA LEU A 29 -5.49 -1.62 -1.74
C LEU A 29 -6.74 -0.81 -1.37
N LYS A 30 -7.18 0.08 -2.26
CA LYS A 30 -8.44 0.81 -2.12
C LYS A 30 -9.40 0.28 -3.17
N GLU A 31 -10.67 0.11 -2.83
CA GLU A 31 -11.70 -0.48 -3.71
C GLU A 31 -11.80 0.13 -5.13
N HIS A 32 -11.43 1.40 -5.32
CA HIS A 32 -11.62 2.12 -6.58
C HIS A 32 -10.31 2.51 -7.32
N ASP A 33 -9.14 2.31 -6.70
CA ASP A 33 -7.83 2.73 -7.25
C ASP A 33 -6.88 1.53 -7.40
N VAL A 34 -7.43 0.33 -7.61
CA VAL A 34 -6.64 -0.91 -7.59
C VAL A 34 -5.61 -0.91 -8.71
N ASP A 35 -6.00 -0.51 -9.92
CA ASP A 35 -5.16 -0.69 -11.11
C ASP A 35 -3.95 0.25 -11.13
N ASP A 36 -4.14 1.57 -10.99
CA ASP A 36 -3.04 2.54 -11.11
C ASP A 36 -1.95 2.36 -10.03
N LEU A 37 -2.35 2.04 -8.81
CA LEU A 37 -1.41 1.81 -7.71
C LEU A 37 -0.72 0.45 -7.81
N VAL A 38 -1.38 -0.56 -8.38
CA VAL A 38 -0.75 -1.86 -8.65
C VAL A 38 0.29 -1.72 -9.75
N GLU A 39 -0.04 -1.04 -10.85
CA GLU A 39 0.89 -0.83 -11.97
C GLU A 39 2.11 0.00 -11.55
N PHE A 40 1.93 1.07 -10.78
CA PHE A 40 3.05 1.83 -10.23
C PHE A 40 3.99 0.96 -9.38
N ARG A 41 3.44 0.13 -8.50
CA ARG A 41 4.24 -0.75 -7.63
C ARG A 41 5.00 -1.79 -8.44
N ARG A 42 4.34 -2.42 -9.42
CA ARG A 42 4.98 -3.37 -10.35
C ARG A 42 6.16 -2.72 -11.03
N GLU A 43 5.98 -1.50 -11.53
CA GLU A 43 7.03 -0.77 -12.22
C GLU A 43 8.20 -0.40 -11.29
N VAL A 44 7.91 0.05 -10.07
CA VAL A 44 8.93 0.38 -9.08
C VAL A 44 9.74 -0.85 -8.68
N LEU A 45 9.09 -1.98 -8.40
CA LEU A 45 9.78 -3.23 -8.08
C LEU A 45 10.61 -3.72 -9.27
N ARG A 46 10.04 -3.73 -10.47
CA ARG A 46 10.75 -4.13 -11.71
C ARG A 46 12.02 -3.31 -11.94
N ARG A 47 11.99 -2.00 -11.65
CA ARG A 47 13.15 -1.11 -11.85
C ARG A 47 14.21 -1.23 -10.76
N HIS A 48 13.78 -1.30 -9.50
CA HIS A 48 14.68 -1.09 -8.36
C HIS A 48 14.98 -2.37 -7.59
N ARG A 49 14.20 -3.43 -7.77
CA ARG A 49 14.42 -4.76 -7.21
C ARG A 49 13.89 -5.85 -8.17
N PRO A 50 14.54 -6.03 -9.33
CA PRO A 50 14.07 -6.95 -10.37
C PRO A 50 13.99 -8.41 -9.90
N ASP A 51 14.83 -8.79 -8.94
CA ASP A 51 14.90 -10.17 -8.40
C ASP A 51 13.94 -10.40 -7.22
N ALA A 52 12.98 -9.49 -6.99
CA ALA A 52 12.06 -9.56 -5.85
C ALA A 52 11.34 -10.91 -5.74
N ASP A 53 10.91 -11.50 -6.86
CA ASP A 53 10.22 -12.79 -6.88
C ASP A 53 11.15 -13.96 -6.52
N SER A 54 12.43 -13.88 -6.85
CA SER A 54 13.43 -14.94 -6.58
C SER A 54 14.14 -14.80 -5.24
N ASP A 55 14.29 -13.57 -4.72
CA ASP A 55 14.96 -13.27 -3.45
C ASP A 55 14.02 -13.30 -2.23
N GLY A 56 12.78 -13.79 -2.42
CA GLY A 56 11.87 -14.05 -1.32
C GLY A 56 11.15 -12.83 -0.76
N LEU A 57 10.95 -11.76 -1.55
CA LEU A 57 10.11 -10.65 -1.14
C LEU A 57 8.69 -11.15 -0.84
N HIS A 58 8.21 -10.94 0.39
CA HIS A 58 6.83 -11.24 0.76
C HIS A 58 5.93 -10.02 0.61
N VAL A 59 4.98 -10.08 -0.33
CA VAL A 59 3.98 -9.02 -0.51
C VAL A 59 2.73 -9.39 0.28
N VAL A 60 2.30 -8.50 1.17
CA VAL A 60 1.07 -8.66 1.97
C VAL A 60 0.07 -7.61 1.54
N GLU A 61 -1.02 -8.05 0.91
CA GLU A 61 -2.10 -7.17 0.48
C GLU A 61 -3.17 -7.03 1.56
N LEU A 62 -3.57 -5.79 1.85
CA LEU A 62 -4.58 -5.43 2.84
C LEU A 62 -5.64 -4.56 2.15
N GLN A 63 -6.90 -4.93 2.28
CA GLN A 63 -8.00 -4.20 1.66
C GLN A 63 -8.46 -3.06 2.57
N ASP A 64 -8.15 -1.80 2.24
CA ASP A 64 -8.61 -0.65 3.03
C ASP A 64 -10.15 -0.60 2.98
N PRO A 65 -10.84 -0.71 4.13
CA PRO A 65 -12.29 -0.68 4.13
C PRO A 65 -12.76 0.70 3.65
N PRO A 66 -13.90 0.76 2.94
CA PRO A 66 -14.41 1.99 2.38
C PRO A 66 -14.63 3.01 3.49
N ARG A 67 -14.16 4.24 3.25
CA ARG A 67 -14.23 5.27 4.27
C ARG A 67 -15.65 5.85 4.34
N PRO A 68 -16.15 6.15 5.55
CA PRO A 68 -17.56 6.50 5.75
C PRO A 68 -17.92 7.96 5.39
N TRP A 69 -17.12 8.66 4.58
CA TRP A 69 -17.17 10.13 4.43
C TRP A 69 -18.44 10.70 3.80
N LYS A 70 -19.23 9.90 3.07
CA LYS A 70 -20.33 10.39 2.22
C LYS A 70 -21.73 10.13 2.80
N THR A 71 -21.86 9.24 3.78
CA THR A 71 -23.18 8.71 4.19
C THR A 71 -23.34 8.50 5.70
N ALA A 72 -22.34 8.81 6.51
CA ALA A 72 -22.41 8.56 7.95
C ALA A 72 -23.16 9.67 8.69
N GLU A 73 -24.32 9.34 9.28
CA GLU A 73 -25.06 10.23 10.19
C GLU A 73 -24.21 10.60 11.44
N ASN A 74 -23.45 9.63 11.97
CA ASN A 74 -22.50 9.84 13.05
C ASN A 74 -21.07 9.59 12.59
N TYR A 75 -20.41 10.66 12.15
CA TYR A 75 -19.03 10.63 11.66
C TYR A 75 -18.05 9.98 12.64
N LYS A 76 -18.12 10.31 13.94
CA LYS A 76 -17.18 9.79 14.94
C LYS A 76 -17.31 8.28 15.11
N ALA A 77 -18.54 7.78 15.23
CA ALA A 77 -18.80 6.35 15.32
C ALA A 77 -18.36 5.60 14.06
N ALA A 78 -18.59 6.19 12.87
CA ALA A 78 -18.19 5.59 11.61
C ALA A 78 -16.66 5.54 11.45
N VAL A 79 -15.94 6.59 11.84
CA VAL A 79 -14.45 6.58 11.87
C VAL A 79 -13.93 5.53 12.84
N ALA A 80 -14.55 5.38 14.03
CA ALA A 80 -14.16 4.35 14.99
C ALA A 80 -14.35 2.93 14.42
N LYS A 81 -15.48 2.67 13.74
CA LYS A 81 -15.75 1.42 13.03
C LYS A 81 -14.71 1.15 11.93
N TRP A 82 -14.43 2.14 11.09
CA TRP A 82 -13.42 2.03 10.02
C TRP A 82 -12.02 1.70 10.57
N ARG A 83 -11.60 2.34 11.67
CA ARG A 83 -10.33 2.01 12.34
C ARG A 83 -10.31 0.59 12.90
N ARG A 84 -11.42 0.10 13.45
CA ARG A 84 -11.54 -1.29 13.92
C ARG A 84 -11.39 -2.27 12.76
N GLN A 85 -12.12 -2.06 11.66
CA GLN A 85 -12.03 -2.92 10.47
C GLN A 85 -10.61 -2.96 9.89
N ARG A 86 -9.87 -1.83 9.93
CA ARG A 86 -8.45 -1.81 9.55
C ARG A 86 -7.58 -2.63 10.48
N LEU A 87 -7.83 -2.60 11.79
CA LEU A 87 -7.07 -3.38 12.77
C LEU A 87 -7.31 -4.88 12.60
N ASP A 88 -8.56 -5.28 12.36
CA ASP A 88 -8.94 -6.69 12.26
C ASP A 88 -8.19 -7.42 11.13
N GLN A 89 -7.71 -6.70 10.11
CA GLN A 89 -6.90 -7.24 9.01
C GLN A 89 -5.48 -7.64 9.41
N TRP A 90 -4.99 -7.22 10.59
CA TRP A 90 -3.64 -7.52 11.07
C TRP A 90 -3.61 -8.63 12.13
N ILE A 91 -4.76 -9.21 12.48
CA ILE A 91 -4.90 -10.19 13.58
C ILE A 91 -4.97 -11.63 13.01
N HIS A 92 -4.49 -11.86 11.79
CA HIS A 92 -4.41 -13.17 11.14
C HIS A 92 -2.96 -13.51 10.84
#